data_AF-A0A835D457-F1
#
_entry.id   AF-A0A835D457-F1
#
_cell.length_a   1.000
_cell.length_b   1.000
_cell.length_c   1.000
_cell.angle_alpha   90.00
_cell.angle_beta   90.00
_cell.angle_gamma   90.00
#
_symmetry.space_group_name_H-M   'P 1'
#
loop_
_entity.id
_entity.type
_entity.pdbx_description
1 polymer ?
#
loop_
_entity_poly.entity_id
_entity_poly.type
_entity_poly.pdbx_seq_one_letter_code
_entity_poly.pdbx_strand_id
1 'polypeptide(L)'
;MTLTSLFLANGTEYLANLIWRYNSVYGAFRMAVKMLLMWNSEIQIDGGGNTIVTSSVLEVRNLVVLREKSVIGSNANLGVCGQGLLKLTGHGDAIKAQRLSLSLFYNITVRLTINTCSFRNCVTVSISFHIGQVGPGSLLQAPLDDEAGRSLVTKSRCESQTCPMDLITPPEDCQVNSTLSFSLQICRVEDLTVNGIVKGSILHIHRARTVIIDTDGMISSSELGCKNGIGKGHFSNGAGGGAGHGGRGGSGFFNGGLSEGGKKYGDADLPCELGSGTEGPSESYGRVSGGGMIGKHFRMSC
;
A
#
# COMPACT_ATOMS: atom_id res chain seq x y z
N MET A 1 3.96 5.94 27.00
CA MET A 1 3.54 4.75 27.76
C MET A 1 3.77 3.53 26.87
N THR A 2 4.59 2.56 27.29
CA THR A 2 4.79 1.29 26.58
C THR A 2 3.81 0.27 27.15
N LEU A 3 2.87 -0.20 26.34
CA LEU A 3 1.89 -1.21 26.73
C LEU A 3 2.40 -2.59 26.29
N THR A 4 2.36 -3.59 27.16
CA THR A 4 2.81 -4.93 26.76
C THR A 4 1.86 -5.51 25.71
N SER A 5 0.56 -5.50 25.95
CA SER A 5 -0.42 -5.99 24.99
C SER A 5 -1.66 -5.10 25.01
N LEU A 6 -2.19 -4.76 23.84
CA LEU A 6 -3.48 -4.10 23.68
C LEU A 6 -4.43 -5.03 22.92
N PHE A 7 -5.58 -5.29 23.52
CA PHE A 7 -6.66 -6.05 22.91
C PHE A 7 -7.86 -5.13 22.74
N LEU A 8 -8.31 -4.90 21.52
CA LEU A 8 -9.51 -4.12 21.22
C LEU A 8 -10.57 -5.08 20.69
N ALA A 9 -11.69 -5.16 21.39
CA ALA A 9 -12.86 -5.92 20.96
C ALA A 9 -14.09 -5.02 21.05
N ASN A 10 -15.07 -5.26 20.19
CA ASN A 10 -16.30 -4.48 20.12
C ASN A 10 -16.85 -4.09 21.51
N GLY A 11 -16.91 -2.78 21.82
CA GLY A 11 -17.40 -2.25 23.10
C GLY A 11 -16.40 -2.14 24.27
N THR A 12 -15.10 -2.36 24.08
CA THR A 12 -14.10 -2.26 25.16
C THR A 12 -13.62 -0.83 25.44
N GLU A 13 -13.85 -0.33 26.67
CA GLU A 13 -13.09 0.77 27.28
C GLU A 13 -11.80 0.21 27.88
N TYR A 14 -10.63 0.61 27.37
CA TYR A 14 -9.36 0.28 28.02
C TYR A 14 -9.01 1.33 29.07
N LEU A 15 -9.20 0.98 30.35
CA LEU A 15 -8.76 1.79 31.49
C LEU A 15 -7.24 1.66 31.69
N ALA A 16 -6.48 2.34 30.82
CA ALA A 16 -5.11 2.76 31.08
C ALA A 16 -5.04 4.28 30.88
N ASN A 17 -5.64 5.05 31.81
CA ASN A 17 -5.75 6.52 31.75
C ASN A 17 -6.07 7.10 30.36
N LEU A 18 -6.92 6.41 29.58
CA LEU A 18 -7.27 6.87 28.25
C LEU A 18 -8.66 6.34 27.92
N ILE A 19 -9.64 7.24 27.94
CA ILE A 19 -11.06 6.96 27.73
C ILE A 19 -11.23 6.63 26.23
N TRP A 20 -11.66 5.42 25.91
CA TRP A 20 -11.67 4.89 24.54
C TRP A 20 -12.99 4.13 24.27
N ARG A 21 -14.01 4.80 23.71
CA ARG A 21 -15.28 4.15 23.29
C ARG A 21 -15.59 4.21 21.80
N TYR A 22 -14.93 5.09 21.07
CA TYR A 22 -14.83 5.21 19.61
C TYR A 22 -13.57 6.05 19.44
N ASN A 23 -12.47 5.45 19.01
CA ASN A 23 -11.16 6.08 19.20
C ASN A 23 -10.87 7.07 18.08
N SER A 24 -11.36 8.30 18.22
CA SER A 24 -10.89 9.45 17.43
C SER A 24 -9.75 10.12 18.18
N VAL A 25 -8.53 9.99 17.65
CA VAL A 25 -7.35 10.70 18.16
C VAL A 25 -7.22 12.00 17.39
N TYR A 26 -7.31 13.12 18.07
CA TYR A 26 -7.04 14.43 17.47
C TYR A 26 -5.56 14.80 17.66
N GLY A 27 -4.83 15.00 16.56
CA GLY A 27 -3.41 15.34 16.54
C GLY A 27 -2.49 14.16 16.22
N ALA A 28 -1.31 14.10 16.86
CA ALA A 28 -0.31 13.07 16.59
C ALA A 28 -0.53 11.83 17.47
N PHE A 29 -0.75 10.66 16.85
CA PHE A 29 -0.87 9.39 17.55
C PHE A 29 0.49 8.68 17.63
N ARG A 30 0.99 8.39 18.84
CA ARG A 30 2.18 7.55 19.02
C ARG A 30 1.91 6.46 20.03
N MET A 31 2.02 5.21 19.60
CA MET A 31 1.78 4.03 20.41
C MET A 31 2.91 3.04 20.23
N ALA A 32 3.33 2.40 21.33
CA ALA A 32 4.32 1.33 21.30
C ALA A 32 3.79 0.14 22.10
N VAL A 33 3.62 -1.01 21.43
CA VAL A 33 3.13 -2.25 22.01
C VAL A 33 3.95 -3.49 21.66
N LYS A 34 3.90 -4.53 22.50
CA LYS A 34 4.37 -5.86 22.09
C LYS A 34 3.35 -6.51 21.15
N MET A 35 2.08 -6.47 21.52
CA MET A 35 0.99 -7.07 20.74
C MET A 35 -0.20 -6.11 20.61
N LEU A 36 -0.76 -6.02 19.40
CA LEU A 36 -2.04 -5.35 19.12
C LEU A 36 -2.99 -6.36 18.46
N LEU A 37 -4.07 -6.72 19.15
CA LEU A 37 -5.11 -7.57 18.59
C LEU A 37 -6.40 -6.76 18.51
N MET A 38 -6.96 -6.65 17.31
CA MET A 38 -8.20 -5.91 17.04
C MET A 38 -9.26 -6.85 16.49
N TRP A 39 -10.46 -6.78 17.05
CA TRP A 39 -11.61 -7.57 16.64
C TRP A 39 -12.85 -6.68 16.51
N ASN A 40 -13.39 -6.56 15.29
CA ASN A 40 -14.52 -5.67 14.99
C ASN A 40 -14.39 -4.31 15.69
N SER A 41 -13.21 -3.71 15.53
CA SER A 41 -12.79 -2.52 16.26
C SER A 41 -12.14 -1.52 15.33
N GLU A 42 -12.25 -0.24 15.66
CA GLU A 42 -11.80 0.86 14.82
C GLU A 42 -10.90 1.82 15.61
N ILE A 43 -9.76 2.19 15.02
CA ILE A 43 -8.89 3.27 15.46
C ILE A 43 -8.92 4.33 14.36
N GLN A 44 -9.40 5.53 14.67
CA GLN A 44 -9.39 6.68 13.76
C GLN A 44 -8.46 7.76 14.28
N ILE A 45 -7.55 8.22 13.42
CA ILE A 45 -6.57 9.23 13.75
C ILE A 45 -6.84 10.45 12.87
N ASP A 46 -7.33 11.52 13.49
CA ASP A 46 -7.54 12.82 12.88
C ASP A 46 -6.33 13.72 13.18
N GLY A 47 -5.41 13.80 12.23
CA GLY A 47 -4.22 14.65 12.30
C GLY A 47 -4.48 16.15 12.10
N GLY A 48 -5.73 16.57 11.87
CA GLY A 48 -6.13 17.95 11.58
C GLY A 48 -6.03 18.33 10.10
N GLY A 49 -6.67 19.45 9.71
CA GLY A 49 -6.78 19.90 8.31
C GLY A 49 -5.63 20.77 7.79
N ASN A 50 -4.53 20.90 8.52
CA ASN A 50 -3.43 21.79 8.14
C ASN A 50 -2.28 21.01 7.48
N THR A 51 -1.61 21.64 6.51
CA THR A 51 -0.61 21.02 5.60
C THR A 51 0.66 20.50 6.27
N ILE A 52 0.86 20.76 7.56
CA ILE A 52 1.93 20.16 8.37
C ILE A 52 1.42 18.80 8.84
N VAL A 53 1.63 17.79 8.01
CA VAL A 53 1.11 16.44 8.22
C VAL A 53 1.65 15.87 9.53
N THR A 54 0.81 15.85 10.56
CA THR A 54 1.10 15.20 11.82
C THR A 54 1.35 13.73 11.54
N SER A 55 2.54 13.27 11.91
CA SER A 55 2.96 11.90 11.63
C SER A 55 2.65 11.04 12.85
N SER A 56 1.80 10.04 12.62
CA SER A 56 1.41 9.07 13.62
C SER A 56 2.24 7.79 13.48
N VAL A 57 2.59 7.17 14.60
CA VAL A 57 3.47 6.00 14.63
C VAL A 57 2.89 4.94 15.56
N LEU A 58 2.69 3.74 15.01
CA LEU A 58 2.38 2.51 15.72
C LEU A 58 3.61 1.61 15.70
N GLU A 59 4.35 1.58 16.81
CA GLU A 59 5.49 0.69 17.02
C GLU A 59 5.01 -0.64 17.61
N VAL A 60 5.32 -1.77 16.97
CA VAL A 60 4.91 -3.10 17.39
C VAL A 60 6.08 -4.07 17.43
N ARG A 61 6.26 -4.75 18.56
CA ARG A 61 7.44 -5.60 18.83
C ARG A 61 7.21 -7.10 18.74
N ASN A 62 6.02 -7.56 18.36
CA ASN A 62 5.78 -9.00 18.16
C ASN A 62 4.67 -9.26 17.15
N LEU A 63 3.47 -8.71 17.38
CA LEU A 63 2.29 -9.13 16.63
C LEU A 63 1.24 -8.02 16.49
N VAL A 64 0.76 -7.80 15.27
CA VAL A 64 -0.46 -7.06 14.94
C VAL A 64 -1.42 -8.01 14.24
N VAL A 65 -2.62 -8.17 14.77
CA VAL A 65 -3.69 -8.92 14.10
C VAL A 65 -4.96 -8.08 14.08
N LEU A 66 -5.47 -7.83 12.88
CA LEU A 66 -6.82 -7.31 12.67
C LEU A 66 -7.71 -8.49 12.26
N ARG A 67 -8.95 -8.49 12.78
CA ARG A 67 -10.02 -9.44 12.48
C ARG A 67 -11.38 -8.79 12.46
N GLU A 68 -12.29 -9.40 11.70
CA GLU A 68 -13.72 -9.06 11.65
C GLU A 68 -13.97 -7.57 11.37
N LYS A 69 -13.62 -7.06 10.19
CA LYS A 69 -13.85 -5.65 9.80
C LYS A 69 -13.14 -4.63 10.69
N SER A 70 -11.97 -4.98 11.23
CA SER A 70 -11.18 -4.04 12.04
C SER A 70 -10.46 -3.02 11.18
N VAL A 71 -10.49 -1.74 11.57
CA VAL A 71 -9.92 -0.66 10.76
C VAL A 71 -8.96 0.20 11.59
N ILE A 72 -7.77 0.46 11.04
CA ILE A 72 -6.88 1.53 11.48
C ILE A 72 -6.88 2.59 10.37
N GLY A 73 -7.54 3.70 10.60
CA GLY A 73 -7.67 4.83 9.67
C GLY A 73 -6.91 6.05 10.16
N SER A 74 -6.26 6.77 9.25
CA SER A 74 -5.74 8.11 9.51
C SER A 74 -5.95 9.03 8.32
N ASN A 75 -6.39 10.26 8.57
CA ASN A 75 -6.39 11.31 7.54
C ASN A 75 -5.01 12.00 7.36
N ALA A 76 -4.02 11.58 8.14
CA ALA A 76 -2.64 12.08 8.08
C ALA A 76 -1.66 10.92 7.77
N ASN A 77 -0.37 11.15 8.04
CA ASN A 77 0.65 10.13 7.79
C ASN A 77 0.63 9.10 8.92
N LEU A 78 0.69 7.81 8.56
CA LEU A 78 0.77 6.71 9.52
C LEU A 78 1.99 5.83 9.21
N GLY A 79 2.83 5.61 10.22
CA GLY A 79 3.87 4.59 10.21
C GLY A 79 3.48 3.41 11.08
N VAL A 80 3.62 2.21 10.56
CA VAL A 80 3.58 0.97 11.34
C VAL A 80 4.95 0.34 11.27
N CYS A 81 5.66 0.26 12.39
CA CYS A 81 7.04 -0.18 12.42
C CYS A 81 7.33 -1.09 13.61
N GLY A 82 8.44 -1.84 13.55
CA GLY A 82 8.95 -2.60 14.69
C GLY A 82 9.25 -4.06 14.37
N GLN A 83 9.47 -4.83 15.44
CA GLN A 83 9.91 -6.23 15.38
C GLN A 83 8.73 -7.22 15.40
N GLY A 84 7.87 -7.25 14.38
CA GLY A 84 6.64 -8.03 14.51
C GLY A 84 6.01 -8.49 13.20
N LEU A 85 5.09 -9.44 13.36
CA LEU A 85 4.23 -9.96 12.30
C LEU A 85 2.96 -9.10 12.18
N LEU A 86 2.62 -8.64 10.98
CA LEU A 86 1.34 -8.00 10.68
C LEU A 86 0.43 -8.94 9.89
N LYS A 87 -0.78 -9.15 10.41
CA LYS A 87 -1.80 -9.99 9.80
C LYS A 87 -3.14 -9.27 9.73
N LEU A 88 -3.61 -9.00 8.52
CA LEU A 88 -5.00 -8.67 8.24
C LEU A 88 -5.68 -9.96 7.82
N THR A 89 -6.64 -10.45 8.61
CA THR A 89 -7.17 -11.83 8.44
C THR A 89 -8.67 -11.91 8.25
N GLY A 90 -9.39 -10.87 8.66
CA GLY A 90 -10.83 -10.72 8.44
C GLY A 90 -11.16 -9.99 7.14
N HIS A 91 -12.28 -10.37 6.54
CA HIS A 91 -12.87 -9.61 5.46
C HIS A 91 -13.26 -8.21 5.95
N GLY A 92 -12.89 -7.17 5.20
CA GLY A 92 -13.12 -5.78 5.55
C GLY A 92 -12.09 -5.20 6.52
N ASP A 93 -11.09 -5.98 6.96
CA ASP A 93 -9.99 -5.42 7.73
C ASP A 93 -9.20 -4.43 6.87
N ALA A 94 -8.86 -3.27 7.44
CA ALA A 94 -8.14 -2.27 6.68
C ALA A 94 -7.14 -1.46 7.49
N ILE A 95 -6.02 -1.14 6.86
CA ILE A 95 -5.13 -0.07 7.31
C ILE A 95 -5.08 0.98 6.20
N LYS A 96 -5.54 2.19 6.51
CA LYS A 96 -5.67 3.28 5.54
C LYS A 96 -5.05 4.56 6.09
N ALA A 97 -4.27 5.24 5.28
CA ALA A 97 -3.70 6.53 5.66
C ALA A 97 -3.52 7.44 4.45
N GLN A 98 -3.28 8.74 4.71
CA GLN A 98 -2.92 9.68 3.64
C GLN A 98 -1.56 9.34 3.03
N ARG A 99 -0.58 9.01 3.89
CA ARG A 99 0.63 8.29 3.51
C ARG A 99 0.85 7.17 4.52
N LEU A 100 1.16 5.99 4.03
CA LEU A 100 1.36 4.81 4.85
C LEU A 100 2.79 4.28 4.68
N SER A 101 3.44 4.01 5.81
CA SER A 101 4.80 3.49 5.84
C SER A 101 4.81 2.24 6.72
N LEU A 102 5.14 1.09 6.11
CA LEU A 102 5.26 -0.18 6.80
C LEU A 102 6.74 -0.57 6.87
N SER A 103 7.25 -0.77 8.08
CA SER A 103 8.62 -1.22 8.32
C SER A 103 8.68 -2.27 9.42
N LEU A 104 8.34 -3.51 9.06
CA LEU A 104 8.28 -4.63 9.99
C LEU A 104 9.46 -5.56 9.74
N PHE A 105 10.39 -5.59 10.69
CA PHE A 105 11.58 -6.43 10.60
C PHE A 105 11.43 -7.60 11.55
N TYR A 106 11.80 -8.80 11.12
CA TYR A 106 11.94 -9.93 12.04
C TYR A 106 13.33 -10.53 11.84
N ASN A 107 13.98 -10.92 12.94
CA ASN A 107 15.19 -11.73 12.89
C ASN A 107 14.79 -13.19 13.16
N ILE A 108 14.24 -13.93 12.19
CA ILE A 108 14.18 -15.40 12.29
C ILE A 108 14.77 -16.01 11.02
N THR A 109 15.99 -16.49 11.14
CA THR A 109 16.53 -17.48 10.20
C THR A 109 16.39 -18.86 10.84
N VAL A 110 15.40 -19.65 10.42
CA VAL A 110 15.45 -21.11 10.58
C VAL A 110 15.08 -21.74 9.25
N ARG A 111 16.12 -22.08 8.47
CA ARG A 111 15.97 -22.92 7.28
C ARG A 111 16.01 -24.39 7.74
N LEU A 112 14.86 -24.94 8.12
CA LEU A 112 14.72 -26.40 8.27
C LEU A 112 14.27 -26.96 6.92
N THR A 113 15.21 -27.54 6.18
CA THR A 113 14.89 -28.39 5.02
C THR A 113 14.84 -29.81 5.54
N ILE A 114 13.64 -30.36 5.75
CA ILE A 114 13.50 -31.78 6.06
C ILE A 114 13.34 -32.52 4.73
N ASN A 115 14.35 -33.30 4.38
CA ASN A 115 14.25 -34.29 3.32
C ASN A 115 13.73 -35.58 3.95
N THR A 116 12.43 -35.85 3.85
CA THR A 116 11.92 -37.20 4.17
C THR A 116 12.03 -38.04 2.91
N CYS A 117 12.96 -38.98 2.89
CA CYS A 117 13.14 -39.91 1.78
C CYS A 117 12.66 -41.30 2.19
N SER A 118 11.70 -41.86 1.47
CA SER A 118 11.34 -43.27 1.54
C SER A 118 11.36 -43.83 0.12
N PHE A 119 12.19 -44.85 -0.10
CA PHE A 119 12.38 -45.57 -1.38
C PHE A 119 12.17 -44.72 -2.64
N ARG A 120 13.24 -44.05 -3.09
CA ARG A 120 13.36 -43.23 -4.32
C ARG A 120 12.54 -41.93 -4.39
N ASN A 121 11.61 -41.68 -3.47
CA ASN A 121 10.87 -40.42 -3.41
C ASN A 121 11.30 -39.61 -2.18
N CYS A 122 11.88 -38.43 -2.42
CA CYS A 122 12.14 -37.46 -1.37
C CYS A 122 11.07 -36.37 -1.42
N VAL A 123 10.44 -36.10 -0.28
CA VAL A 123 9.55 -34.95 -0.11
C VAL A 123 10.35 -33.86 0.61
N THR A 124 10.46 -32.70 -0.04
CA THR A 124 11.08 -31.52 0.55
C THR A 124 10.01 -30.71 1.26
N VAL A 125 10.03 -30.66 2.59
CA VAL A 125 9.18 -29.76 3.37
C VAL A 125 9.96 -28.48 3.66
N SER A 126 9.49 -27.35 3.12
CA SER A 126 10.04 -26.02 3.41
C SER A 126 9.04 -25.24 4.26
N ILE A 127 9.46 -24.77 5.44
CA ILE A 127 8.64 -23.91 6.30
C ILE A 127 9.10 -22.46 6.07
N SER A 128 8.24 -21.63 5.48
CA SER A 128 8.46 -20.19 5.30
C SER A 128 7.60 -19.40 6.29
N PHE A 129 8.19 -18.40 6.96
CA PHE A 129 7.48 -17.52 7.88
C PHE A 129 7.12 -16.22 7.16
N HIS A 130 5.84 -16.05 6.81
CA HIS A 130 5.36 -14.78 6.24
C HIS A 130 5.28 -13.72 7.33
N ILE A 131 5.92 -12.56 7.10
CA ILE A 131 6.07 -11.49 8.11
C ILE A 131 5.09 -10.33 7.87
N GLY A 132 4.51 -10.25 6.67
CA GLY A 132 3.31 -9.46 6.39
C GLY A 132 2.30 -10.26 5.59
N GLN A 133 1.05 -10.31 6.07
CA GLN A 133 -0.05 -10.95 5.36
C GLN A 133 -1.23 -9.98 5.21
N VAL A 134 -1.63 -9.74 3.97
CA VAL A 134 -2.90 -9.10 3.62
C VAL A 134 -3.85 -10.20 3.18
N GLY A 135 -4.74 -10.63 4.07
CA GLY A 135 -5.67 -11.75 3.83
C GLY A 135 -6.80 -11.40 2.85
N PRO A 136 -7.56 -12.41 2.39
CA PRO A 136 -8.70 -12.21 1.50
C PRO A 136 -9.70 -11.19 2.04
N GLY A 137 -10.14 -10.26 1.19
CA GLY A 137 -11.07 -9.19 1.58
C GLY A 137 -10.48 -8.11 2.51
N SER A 138 -9.19 -8.19 2.87
CA SER A 138 -8.49 -7.13 3.59
C SER A 138 -7.90 -6.08 2.64
N LEU A 139 -7.69 -4.85 3.14
CA LEU A 139 -7.26 -3.70 2.36
C LEU A 139 -6.10 -2.93 3.04
N LEU A 140 -4.99 -2.81 2.33
CA LEU A 140 -3.90 -1.89 2.66
C LEU A 140 -3.92 -0.74 1.65
N GLN A 141 -4.13 0.50 2.12
CA GLN A 141 -4.34 1.61 1.19
C GLN A 141 -3.66 2.91 1.64
N ALA A 142 -2.93 3.54 0.71
CA ALA A 142 -2.61 4.97 0.80
C ALA A 142 -2.34 5.58 -0.58
N PRO A 143 -2.93 6.74 -0.92
CA PRO A 143 -3.68 7.65 -0.06
C PRO A 143 -5.12 7.17 0.27
N LEU A 144 -5.84 7.95 1.08
CA LEU A 144 -7.28 7.78 1.24
C LEU A 144 -7.99 7.93 -0.11
N ASP A 145 -9.14 7.24 -0.26
CA ASP A 145 -9.85 7.11 -1.54
C ASP A 145 -10.76 8.32 -1.86
N ASP A 146 -10.38 9.51 -1.41
CA ASP A 146 -11.10 10.74 -1.64
C ASP A 146 -10.29 11.69 -2.53
N GLU A 147 -10.96 12.63 -3.19
CA GLU A 147 -10.31 13.52 -4.15
C GLU A 147 -9.27 14.43 -3.51
N ALA A 148 -9.52 14.90 -2.27
CA ALA A 148 -8.59 15.74 -1.55
C ALA A 148 -7.32 14.97 -1.19
N GLY A 149 -7.46 13.74 -0.68
CA GLY A 149 -6.35 12.88 -0.32
C GLY A 149 -5.52 12.44 -1.52
N ARG A 150 -6.16 12.03 -2.63
CA ARG A 150 -5.46 11.69 -3.87
C ARG A 150 -4.67 12.89 -4.40
N SER A 151 -5.31 14.06 -4.49
CA SER A 151 -4.70 15.30 -4.99
C SER A 151 -3.53 15.77 -4.13
N LEU A 152 -3.64 15.69 -2.80
CA LEU A 152 -2.58 16.09 -1.87
C LEU A 152 -1.27 15.32 -2.10
N VAL A 153 -1.35 14.04 -2.47
CA VAL A 153 -0.17 13.18 -2.67
C VAL A 153 0.35 13.22 -4.10
N THR A 154 -0.53 13.31 -5.10
CA THR A 154 -0.15 13.12 -6.52
C THR A 154 -0.02 14.42 -7.31
N LYS A 155 -0.63 15.53 -6.88
CA LYS A 155 -0.73 16.77 -7.68
C LYS A 155 0.63 17.34 -8.12
N SER A 156 1.66 17.24 -7.28
CA SER A 156 3.01 17.70 -7.63
C SER A 156 3.72 16.79 -8.65
N ARG A 157 3.12 15.67 -9.05
CA ARG A 157 3.71 14.64 -9.92
C ARG A 157 2.95 14.44 -11.22
N CYS A 158 1.65 14.72 -11.27
CA CYS A 158 0.80 14.47 -12.44
C CYS A 158 1.27 15.17 -13.73
N GLU A 159 1.87 16.34 -13.62
CA GLU A 159 2.33 17.15 -14.76
C GLU A 159 3.84 17.39 -14.74
N SER A 160 4.56 16.69 -13.86
CA SER A 160 6.01 16.83 -13.71
C SER A 160 6.74 15.84 -14.61
N GLN A 161 7.64 16.35 -15.46
CA GLN A 161 8.64 15.54 -16.17
C GLN A 161 9.92 15.32 -15.35
N THR A 162 10.04 15.99 -14.21
CA THR A 162 11.22 15.88 -13.36
C THR A 162 10.99 14.84 -12.28
N CYS A 163 11.90 13.87 -12.23
CA CYS A 163 11.94 12.85 -11.21
C CYS A 163 12.56 13.40 -9.91
N PRO A 164 11.87 13.31 -8.77
CA PRO A 164 12.42 13.66 -7.46
C PRO A 164 13.56 12.73 -7.07
N MET A 165 14.55 13.27 -6.36
CA MET A 165 15.70 12.46 -5.90
C MET A 165 15.30 11.30 -4.99
N ASP A 166 14.21 11.41 -4.23
CA ASP A 166 13.67 10.33 -3.40
C ASP A 166 13.03 9.20 -4.21
N LEU A 167 12.63 9.43 -5.47
CA LEU A 167 12.16 8.38 -6.37
C LEU A 167 13.32 7.74 -7.17
N ILE A 168 14.37 8.51 -7.48
CA ILE A 168 15.59 8.03 -8.15
C ILE A 168 16.44 7.20 -7.18
N THR A 169 16.68 7.76 -5.99
CA THR A 169 17.50 7.19 -4.93
C THR A 169 16.64 7.10 -3.67
N PRO A 170 15.72 6.12 -3.61
CA PRO A 170 14.85 5.94 -2.46
C PRO A 170 15.66 5.72 -1.18
N PRO A 171 15.16 6.22 -0.04
CA PRO A 171 15.80 5.98 1.25
C PRO A 171 15.88 4.48 1.52
N GLU A 172 16.97 4.06 2.15
CA GLU A 172 17.18 2.65 2.48
C GLU A 172 16.07 2.09 3.39
N ASP A 173 15.49 2.96 4.21
CA ASP A 173 14.49 2.64 5.19
C ASP A 173 13.26 3.52 5.04
N CYS A 174 12.11 2.91 5.28
CA CYS A 174 10.83 3.59 5.32
C CYS A 174 10.81 4.59 6.48
N GLN A 175 10.60 5.87 6.16
CA GLN A 175 10.37 6.92 7.14
C GLN A 175 8.99 7.54 6.92
N VAL A 176 8.32 7.88 8.02
CA VAL A 176 7.07 8.65 7.99
C VAL A 176 7.46 10.12 7.80
N ASN A 177 7.98 10.46 6.63
CA ASN A 177 8.34 11.84 6.30
C ASN A 177 7.37 12.38 5.25
N SER A 178 6.72 13.50 5.59
CA SER A 178 5.72 14.17 4.75
C SER A 178 6.29 14.73 3.44
N THR A 179 7.62 14.85 3.31
CA THR A 179 8.28 15.35 2.10
C THR A 179 8.55 14.29 1.04
N LEU A 180 8.45 13.00 1.38
CA LEU A 180 8.64 11.92 0.41
C LEU A 180 7.46 11.86 -0.57
N SER A 181 7.72 11.48 -1.81
CA SER A 181 6.71 11.40 -2.87
C SER A 181 5.81 10.17 -2.72
N PHE A 182 6.27 9.14 -2.02
CA PHE A 182 5.58 7.86 -1.87
C PHE A 182 4.28 7.92 -1.07
N SER A 183 3.23 7.29 -1.59
CA SER A 183 1.95 7.19 -0.89
C SER A 183 1.93 5.99 0.06
N LEU A 184 2.43 4.84 -0.41
CA LEU A 184 2.56 3.62 0.39
C LEU A 184 3.98 3.08 0.23
N GLN A 185 4.68 2.93 1.35
CA GLN A 185 6.01 2.36 1.42
C GLN A 185 5.98 1.08 2.25
N ILE A 186 6.59 0.02 1.72
CA ILE A 186 6.79 -1.27 2.40
C ILE A 186 8.28 -1.54 2.38
N CYS A 187 8.93 -1.41 3.53
CA CYS A 187 10.37 -1.61 3.66
C CYS A 187 10.72 -2.68 4.67
N ARG A 188 11.84 -3.37 4.44
CA ARG A 188 12.44 -4.33 5.38
C ARG A 188 11.50 -5.47 5.82
N VAL A 189 10.53 -5.84 4.98
CA VAL A 189 9.64 -6.97 5.23
C VAL A 189 10.30 -8.22 4.65
N GLU A 190 10.54 -9.25 5.45
CA GLU A 190 11.17 -10.47 4.91
C GLU A 190 10.29 -11.11 3.82
N ASP A 191 9.09 -11.56 4.17
CA ASP A 191 8.14 -12.15 3.23
C ASP A 191 6.79 -11.42 3.30
N LEU A 192 6.34 -10.87 2.16
CA LEU A 192 5.02 -10.25 1.97
C LEU A 192 4.12 -11.19 1.18
N THR A 193 2.99 -11.59 1.75
CA THR A 193 1.95 -12.37 1.07
C THR A 193 0.67 -11.55 0.94
N VAL A 194 0.17 -11.44 -0.29
CA VAL A 194 -1.01 -10.65 -0.64
C VAL A 194 -2.07 -11.59 -1.20
N ASN A 195 -3.11 -11.85 -0.42
CA ASN A 195 -4.35 -12.52 -0.82
C ASN A 195 -5.53 -11.53 -0.90
N GLY A 196 -5.38 -10.34 -0.33
CA GLY A 196 -6.33 -9.23 -0.43
C GLY A 196 -5.81 -8.14 -1.35
N ILE A 197 -6.09 -6.88 -1.00
CA ILE A 197 -5.83 -5.75 -1.88
C ILE A 197 -4.80 -4.80 -1.23
N VAL A 198 -3.73 -4.50 -1.97
CA VAL A 198 -2.79 -3.42 -1.67
C VAL A 198 -2.96 -2.35 -2.75
N LYS A 199 -3.33 -1.14 -2.34
CA LYS A 199 -3.55 0.00 -3.26
C LYS A 199 -2.70 1.20 -2.86
N GLY A 200 -2.09 1.85 -3.85
CA GLY A 200 -1.50 3.17 -3.63
C GLY A 200 -1.36 4.00 -4.90
N SER A 201 -0.94 5.26 -4.78
CA SER A 201 -0.63 6.11 -5.94
C SER A 201 0.82 5.93 -6.40
N ILE A 202 1.76 6.00 -5.47
CA ILE A 202 3.19 5.74 -5.71
C ILE A 202 3.63 4.71 -4.68
N LEU A 203 3.71 3.45 -5.13
CA LEU A 203 4.06 2.31 -4.32
C LEU A 203 5.57 2.12 -4.30
N HIS A 204 6.15 1.96 -3.11
CA HIS A 204 7.56 1.63 -2.95
C HIS A 204 7.72 0.39 -2.12
N ILE A 205 8.21 -0.69 -2.72
CA ILE A 205 8.56 -1.90 -2.00
C ILE A 205 10.08 -2.04 -2.05
N HIS A 206 10.72 -2.05 -0.87
CA HIS A 206 12.17 -2.07 -0.74
C HIS A 206 12.64 -3.06 0.30
N ARG A 207 13.77 -3.73 0.05
CA ARG A 207 14.33 -4.74 0.97
C ARG A 207 13.29 -5.80 1.37
N ALA A 208 12.44 -6.19 0.43
CA ALA A 208 11.61 -7.36 0.57
C ALA A 208 12.35 -8.59 0.02
N ARG A 209 12.43 -9.67 0.78
CA ARG A 209 13.10 -10.90 0.32
C ARG A 209 12.21 -11.64 -0.67
N THR A 210 10.92 -11.76 -0.35
CA THR A 210 9.92 -12.38 -1.23
C THR A 210 8.61 -11.59 -1.19
N VAL A 211 8.01 -11.37 -2.36
CA VAL A 211 6.63 -10.90 -2.49
C VAL A 211 5.83 -11.94 -3.25
N ILE A 212 4.81 -12.48 -2.61
CA ILE A 212 3.90 -13.48 -3.17
C ILE A 212 2.53 -12.81 -3.27
N ILE A 213 1.99 -12.76 -4.48
CA ILE A 213 0.61 -12.34 -4.72
C ILE A 213 -0.14 -13.62 -5.08
N ASP A 214 -1.09 -14.00 -4.25
CA ASP A 214 -1.91 -15.20 -4.43
C ASP A 214 -3.01 -14.95 -5.49
N THR A 215 -3.78 -15.96 -5.87
CA THR A 215 -4.76 -15.90 -6.97
C THR A 215 -5.81 -14.80 -6.80
N ASP A 216 -6.21 -14.54 -5.55
CA ASP A 216 -7.20 -13.50 -5.21
C ASP A 216 -6.54 -12.18 -4.77
N GLY A 217 -5.21 -12.16 -4.71
CA GLY A 217 -4.41 -11.02 -4.31
C GLY A 217 -4.21 -10.00 -5.41
N MET A 218 -4.14 -8.72 -5.04
CA MET A 218 -3.88 -7.64 -5.99
C MET A 218 -3.03 -6.54 -5.36
N ILE A 219 -1.95 -6.15 -6.04
CA ILE A 219 -1.22 -4.90 -5.77
C ILE A 219 -1.49 -3.96 -6.95
N SER A 220 -2.09 -2.80 -6.70
CA SER A 220 -2.44 -1.84 -7.76
C SER A 220 -1.98 -0.43 -7.41
N SER A 221 -1.29 0.20 -8.38
CA SER A 221 -1.00 1.64 -8.34
C SER A 221 -2.06 2.48 -9.08
N SER A 222 -3.03 1.83 -9.72
CA SER A 222 -4.08 2.47 -10.50
C SER A 222 -5.18 3.04 -9.60
N GLU A 223 -6.00 3.94 -10.14
CA GLU A 223 -7.18 4.56 -9.49
C GLU A 223 -6.88 5.64 -8.42
N LEU A 224 -5.78 5.49 -7.67
CA LEU A 224 -5.34 6.47 -6.67
C LEU A 224 -4.34 7.50 -7.22
N GLY A 225 -3.87 7.31 -8.45
CA GLY A 225 -2.88 8.17 -9.09
C GLY A 225 -3.45 9.46 -9.69
N CYS A 226 -2.88 9.85 -10.82
CA CYS A 226 -3.22 11.07 -11.53
C CYS A 226 -4.37 10.84 -12.52
N LYS A 227 -5.49 11.54 -12.34
CA LYS A 227 -6.62 11.54 -13.29
C LYS A 227 -6.27 12.21 -14.63
N ASN A 228 -5.29 13.09 -14.61
CA ASN A 228 -4.75 13.81 -15.75
C ASN A 228 -3.23 13.68 -15.66
N GLY A 229 -2.53 13.59 -16.78
CA GLY A 229 -1.08 13.60 -16.71
C GLY A 229 -0.42 13.43 -18.06
N ILE A 230 0.90 13.30 -18.03
CA ILE A 230 1.70 13.19 -19.24
C ILE A 230 1.42 11.83 -19.90
N GLY A 231 1.40 11.83 -21.23
CA GLY A 231 1.08 10.62 -22.01
C GLY A 231 -0.34 10.12 -21.81
N LYS A 232 -1.27 10.99 -21.39
CA LYS A 232 -2.70 10.69 -21.29
C LYS A 232 -3.19 9.96 -22.54
N GLY A 233 -3.92 8.89 -22.30
CA GLY A 233 -4.61 8.13 -23.32
C GLY A 233 -5.71 8.92 -24.05
N HIS A 234 -6.06 8.52 -25.27
CA HIS A 234 -7.18 9.09 -26.01
C HIS A 234 -8.42 8.21 -25.92
N PHE A 235 -9.60 8.85 -25.97
CA PHE A 235 -10.88 8.16 -26.07
C PHE A 235 -11.58 8.60 -27.35
N SER A 236 -12.09 7.64 -28.13
CA SER A 236 -12.85 7.89 -29.35
C SER A 236 -13.94 6.82 -29.53
N ASN A 237 -15.21 7.24 -29.63
CA ASN A 237 -16.35 6.38 -29.99
C ASN A 237 -16.43 5.04 -29.21
N GLY A 238 -16.16 5.07 -27.90
CA GLY A 238 -16.19 3.87 -27.05
C GLY A 238 -14.86 3.12 -26.96
N ALA A 239 -13.90 3.40 -27.84
CA ALA A 239 -12.53 2.88 -27.76
C ALA A 239 -11.65 3.81 -26.91
N GLY A 240 -10.84 3.25 -26.01
CA GLY A 240 -9.88 4.00 -25.21
C GLY A 240 -8.47 3.44 -25.35
N GLY A 241 -7.52 4.26 -25.82
CA GLY A 241 -6.09 3.92 -25.85
C GLY A 241 -5.35 4.42 -24.61
N GLY A 242 -4.71 3.54 -23.83
CA GLY A 242 -4.05 3.87 -22.56
C GLY A 242 -2.78 4.71 -22.68
N ALA A 243 -2.22 5.10 -21.52
CA ALA A 243 -0.90 5.70 -21.43
C ALA A 243 0.22 4.65 -21.48
N GLY A 244 1.42 5.05 -21.91
CA GLY A 244 2.62 4.20 -21.90
C GLY A 244 3.78 4.95 -21.25
N HIS A 245 4.16 4.57 -20.03
CA HIS A 245 5.35 5.11 -19.39
C HIS A 245 6.60 4.42 -19.98
N GLY A 246 7.64 5.19 -20.32
CA GLY A 246 8.84 4.69 -21.01
C GLY A 246 8.66 4.31 -22.49
N GLY A 247 7.43 4.35 -23.01
CA GLY A 247 7.07 3.91 -24.37
C GLY A 247 5.80 4.59 -24.89
N ARG A 248 5.31 4.25 -26.09
CA ARG A 248 3.99 4.75 -26.54
C ARG A 248 2.88 3.96 -25.84
N GLY A 249 1.79 4.61 -25.48
CA GLY A 249 0.62 3.95 -24.92
C GLY A 249 -0.06 2.98 -25.89
N GLY A 250 -0.75 1.98 -25.36
CA GLY A 250 -1.48 1.00 -26.16
C GLY A 250 -2.78 1.57 -26.74
N SER A 251 -3.09 1.23 -27.99
CA SER A 251 -4.35 1.63 -28.64
C SER A 251 -5.51 0.73 -28.20
N GLY A 252 -6.71 1.30 -28.08
CA GLY A 252 -7.95 0.58 -27.82
C GLY A 252 -8.79 0.45 -29.09
N PHE A 253 -9.56 -0.62 -29.20
CA PHE A 253 -10.47 -0.84 -30.32
C PHE A 253 -11.85 -1.24 -29.83
N PHE A 254 -12.88 -0.59 -30.35
CA PHE A 254 -14.28 -0.86 -29.99
C PHE A 254 -15.20 -0.59 -31.17
N ASN A 255 -16.06 -1.55 -31.52
CA ASN A 255 -17.05 -1.42 -32.60
C ASN A 255 -16.52 -0.83 -33.92
N GLY A 256 -15.32 -1.24 -34.37
CA GLY A 256 -14.72 -0.71 -35.60
C GLY A 256 -13.96 0.61 -35.42
N GLY A 257 -14.15 1.29 -34.28
CA GLY A 257 -13.43 2.50 -33.91
C GLY A 257 -12.09 2.18 -33.24
N LEU A 258 -11.02 2.80 -33.73
CA LEU A 258 -9.69 2.77 -33.12
C LEU A 258 -9.47 4.05 -32.30
N SER A 259 -8.91 3.90 -31.11
CA SER A 259 -8.39 5.00 -30.30
C SER A 259 -6.91 4.80 -30.06
N GLU A 260 -6.12 5.70 -30.62
CA GLU A 260 -4.67 5.68 -30.45
C GLU A 260 -4.28 5.85 -28.97
N GLY A 261 -3.26 5.11 -28.55
CA GLY A 261 -2.68 5.28 -27.23
C GLY A 261 -2.04 6.65 -27.03
N GLY A 262 -1.84 7.01 -25.76
CA GLY A 262 -1.19 8.25 -25.37
C GLY A 262 0.25 8.38 -25.88
N LYS A 263 0.74 9.62 -25.98
CA LYS A 263 2.13 9.90 -26.37
C LYS A 263 3.12 9.27 -25.40
N LYS A 264 4.32 8.93 -25.89
CA LYS A 264 5.42 8.48 -25.04
C LYS A 264 5.78 9.53 -24.01
N TYR A 265 5.96 9.10 -22.77
CA TYR A 265 6.39 9.95 -21.67
C TYR A 265 7.19 9.14 -20.65
N GLY A 266 7.98 9.85 -19.85
CA GLY A 266 8.83 9.27 -18.82
C GLY A 266 9.95 8.37 -19.37
N ASP A 267 10.71 7.83 -18.44
CA ASP A 267 11.79 6.88 -18.70
C ASP A 267 11.40 5.51 -18.15
N ALA A 268 11.62 4.43 -18.93
CA ALA A 268 11.32 3.07 -18.47
C ALA A 268 12.08 2.70 -17.17
N ASP A 269 13.21 3.37 -16.91
CA ASP A 269 14.03 3.17 -15.73
C ASP A 269 13.68 4.13 -14.55
N LEU A 270 12.79 5.13 -14.75
CA LEU A 270 12.41 6.13 -13.73
C LEU A 270 10.88 6.19 -13.53
N PRO A 271 10.30 5.53 -12.52
CA PRO A 271 8.84 5.34 -12.36
C PRO A 271 8.11 6.55 -11.74
N CYS A 272 8.61 7.77 -11.93
CA CYS A 272 8.18 8.96 -11.21
C CYS A 272 7.32 9.92 -12.02
N GLU A 273 7.36 9.87 -13.35
CA GLU A 273 6.40 10.57 -14.18
C GLU A 273 5.09 9.80 -14.16
N LEU A 274 4.09 10.31 -13.44
CA LEU A 274 2.78 9.68 -13.39
C LEU A 274 1.98 10.08 -14.64
N GLY A 275 1.45 9.08 -15.34
CA GLY A 275 0.53 9.31 -16.44
C GLY A 275 -0.90 9.03 -16.04
N SER A 276 -1.79 9.11 -17.01
CA SER A 276 -3.22 8.84 -16.83
C SER A 276 -3.75 7.98 -17.96
N GLY A 277 -4.66 7.06 -17.63
CA GLY A 277 -5.46 6.37 -18.63
C GLY A 277 -6.45 7.30 -19.33
N THR A 278 -7.33 6.70 -20.12
CA THR A 278 -8.33 7.41 -20.92
C THR A 278 -9.52 7.86 -20.11
N GLU A 279 -10.35 8.68 -20.75
CA GLU A 279 -11.72 8.90 -20.31
C GLU A 279 -12.54 7.61 -20.51
N GLY A 280 -13.44 7.33 -19.57
CA GLY A 280 -14.45 6.30 -19.73
C GLY A 280 -15.56 6.72 -20.70
N PRO A 281 -16.45 5.79 -21.08
CA PRO A 281 -17.49 6.03 -22.09
C PRO A 281 -18.57 7.06 -21.71
N SER A 282 -18.62 7.52 -20.46
CA SER A 282 -19.47 8.62 -20.01
C SER A 282 -18.78 9.43 -18.90
N GLU A 283 -19.20 10.68 -18.67
CA GLU A 283 -18.67 11.55 -17.60
C GLU A 283 -18.77 10.90 -16.21
N SER A 284 -19.74 10.00 -16.00
CA SER A 284 -19.92 9.23 -14.76
C SER A 284 -18.85 8.17 -14.49
N TYR A 285 -18.16 7.65 -15.52
CA TYR A 285 -17.06 6.69 -15.34
C TYR A 285 -15.72 7.38 -15.02
N GLY A 286 -15.61 8.69 -15.27
CA GLY A 286 -14.41 9.46 -14.99
C GLY A 286 -13.18 9.03 -15.79
N ARG A 287 -12.02 9.58 -15.43
CA ARG A 287 -10.71 9.21 -16.00
C ARG A 287 -10.08 8.09 -15.17
N VAL A 288 -9.42 7.16 -15.84
CA VAL A 288 -8.63 6.12 -15.15
C VAL A 288 -7.34 6.74 -14.62
N SER A 289 -7.25 6.93 -13.30
CA SER A 289 -6.07 7.51 -12.68
C SER A 289 -4.86 6.58 -12.79
N GLY A 290 -3.71 7.08 -13.25
CA GLY A 290 -2.47 6.32 -13.34
C GLY A 290 -1.49 6.66 -12.21
N GLY A 291 -0.96 5.64 -11.55
CA GLY A 291 0.07 5.76 -10.52
C GLY A 291 1.38 5.11 -10.94
N GLY A 292 2.30 4.99 -9.99
CA GLY A 292 3.64 4.43 -10.18
C GLY A 292 3.95 3.35 -9.14
N MET A 293 4.81 2.41 -9.50
CA MET A 293 5.34 1.41 -8.58
C MET A 293 6.85 1.32 -8.76
N ILE A 294 7.58 1.39 -7.64
CA ILE A 294 9.03 1.23 -7.59
C ILE A 294 9.33 -0.06 -6.84
N GLY A 295 9.99 -0.98 -7.53
CA GLY A 295 10.51 -2.19 -6.92
C GLY A 295 11.93 -2.51 -7.38
N LYS A 296 12.90 -2.53 -6.47
CA LYS A 296 14.23 -3.11 -6.71
C LYS A 296 14.27 -4.58 -6.31
N HIS A 297 14.73 -5.44 -7.24
CA HIS A 297 14.99 -6.88 -7.01
C HIS A 297 13.75 -7.70 -6.61
N PHE A 298 12.71 -7.68 -7.44
CA PHE A 298 11.53 -8.53 -7.27
C PHE A 298 11.55 -9.71 -8.23
N ARG A 299 11.13 -10.88 -7.73
CA ARG A 299 10.77 -12.01 -8.56
C ARG A 299 9.28 -12.24 -8.41
N MET A 300 8.49 -11.75 -9.36
CA MET A 300 7.08 -12.13 -9.47
C MET A 300 7.04 -13.57 -9.99
N SER A 301 6.45 -14.47 -9.22
CA SER A 301 6.13 -15.83 -9.69
C SER A 301 4.65 -15.82 -10.02
N CYS A 302 4.32 -15.87 -11.31
CA CYS A 302 2.97 -16.09 -11.80
C CYS A 302 2.69 -17.59 -11.87
#